data_AF-Q5AUB5-F1
#
_entry.id   AF-Q5AUB5-F1
#
_cell.length_a   1.000
_cell.length_b   1.000
_cell.length_c   1.000
_cell.angle_alpha   90.00
_cell.angle_beta   90.00
_cell.angle_gamma   90.00
#
_symmetry.space_group_name_H-M   'P 1'
#
loop_
_entity.id
_entity.type
_entity.pdbx_description
1 polymer ?
#
loop_
_entity_poly.entity_id
_entity_poly.type
_entity_poly.pdbx_seq_one_letter_code
_entity_poly.pdbx_strand_id
1 'polypeptide(L)'
;MSSKRLRVEDYRVACITVIPAEYAAFEQMFDHTHGQPIGIDRGDLNHYEYGDVAGHNVVLCAAARPGTNNAAITATEVRRTFHNLKFGLLVGIGGGVPNGSCDIRLGDVVVAASDGTSNGITHHDHGKQLSDAFILLNYPVVTPRVLEGVICAVRASDILDASAIPQIISAVTKKYPKFQRPDNEHDLLFKAAYEHIAGNFDCDECAKEQLEDRAPRESLVPHVHYGPIASGNQVVKSAEKREFLRQSYGVYCIEMEAAGVMPTLPSLVIRGISDYADSHKNDRWQNYAALAAAAYAKDLLTRISPSDSTSGRDVSSSGTAGQPASTVARNPKLEDLLEHRGRQIGAKDWRSSIVDLLKVLGLKSDGASRNDLAAILQVREGLSGSAKRNNALRRALMDCLVVEDGDVVSPNSLDALRY
;
A
#
# COMPACT_ATOMS: atom_id res chain seq x y z
N MET A 1 -29.35 -21.46 -16.06
CA MET A 1 -29.40 -20.01 -16.30
C MET A 1 -28.10 -19.61 -16.98
N SER A 2 -28.15 -18.90 -18.11
CA SER A 2 -26.93 -18.44 -18.79
C SER A 2 -26.21 -17.43 -17.90
N SER A 3 -24.95 -17.68 -17.55
CA SER A 3 -24.17 -16.73 -16.75
C SER A 3 -24.03 -15.41 -17.53
N LYS A 4 -24.13 -14.28 -16.82
CA LYS A 4 -24.00 -12.93 -17.40
C LYS A 4 -22.63 -12.83 -18.06
N ARG A 5 -22.60 -12.54 -19.36
CA ARG A 5 -21.36 -12.41 -20.13
C ARG A 5 -21.05 -10.94 -20.37
N LEU A 6 -20.04 -10.43 -19.69
CA LEU A 6 -19.57 -9.05 -19.78
C LEU A 6 -18.42 -8.92 -20.80
N ARG A 7 -17.98 -7.69 -21.04
CA ARG A 7 -16.76 -7.38 -21.80
C ARG A 7 -15.63 -7.06 -20.83
N VAL A 8 -14.37 -7.20 -21.25
CA VAL A 8 -13.21 -6.86 -20.39
C VAL A 8 -13.24 -5.41 -19.90
N GLU A 9 -13.85 -4.50 -20.66
CA GLU A 9 -14.03 -3.09 -20.27
C GLU A 9 -15.16 -2.82 -19.28
N ASP A 10 -15.90 -3.85 -18.85
CA ASP A 10 -16.90 -3.71 -17.78
C ASP A 10 -16.29 -3.91 -16.38
N TYR A 11 -15.10 -4.48 -16.29
CA TYR A 11 -14.42 -4.74 -15.02
C TYR A 11 -13.71 -3.49 -14.51
N ARG A 12 -13.87 -3.20 -13.23
CA ARG A 12 -13.36 -1.97 -12.58
C ARG A 12 -12.37 -2.28 -11.46
N VAL A 13 -12.43 -3.48 -10.89
CA VAL A 13 -11.59 -3.91 -9.78
C VAL A 13 -10.90 -5.21 -10.16
N ALA A 14 -9.61 -5.30 -9.88
CA ALA A 14 -8.86 -6.55 -9.95
C ALA A 14 -8.48 -6.99 -8.55
N CYS A 15 -8.70 -8.25 -8.21
CA CYS A 15 -8.17 -8.86 -7.00
C CYS A 15 -7.07 -9.85 -7.38
N ILE A 16 -5.87 -9.67 -6.83
CA ILE A 16 -4.76 -10.61 -6.99
C ILE A 16 -4.59 -11.35 -5.66
N THR A 17 -4.59 -12.68 -5.76
CA THR A 17 -4.28 -13.63 -4.68
C THR A 17 -3.16 -14.55 -5.15
N VAL A 18 -2.44 -15.20 -4.25
CA VAL A 18 -1.18 -15.89 -4.57
C VAL A 18 -1.24 -17.39 -4.25
N ILE A 19 -1.77 -17.74 -3.08
CA ILE A 19 -1.86 -19.14 -2.64
C ILE A 19 -3.31 -19.65 -2.69
N PRO A 20 -3.53 -20.98 -2.72
CA PRO A 20 -4.88 -21.55 -2.84
C PRO A 20 -5.86 -21.12 -1.75
N ALA A 21 -5.38 -20.93 -0.51
CA ALA A 21 -6.22 -20.47 0.60
C ALA A 21 -6.77 -19.05 0.37
N GLU A 22 -5.95 -18.15 -0.17
CA GLU A 22 -6.33 -16.78 -0.49
C GLU A 22 -7.33 -16.73 -1.65
N TYR A 23 -7.04 -17.50 -2.71
CA TYR A 23 -7.92 -17.60 -3.87
C TYR A 23 -9.30 -18.13 -3.47
N ALA A 24 -9.34 -19.25 -2.74
CA ALA A 24 -10.58 -19.86 -2.28
C ALA A 24 -11.35 -18.93 -1.32
N ALA A 25 -10.66 -18.20 -0.45
CA ALA A 25 -11.29 -17.22 0.43
C ALA A 25 -11.96 -16.08 -0.35
N PHE A 26 -11.24 -15.48 -1.30
CA PHE A 26 -11.77 -14.35 -2.07
C PHE A 26 -12.87 -14.79 -3.05
N GLU A 27 -12.79 -15.99 -3.62
CA GLU A 27 -13.86 -16.53 -4.47
C GLU A 27 -15.22 -16.56 -3.75
N GLN A 28 -15.23 -16.82 -2.43
CA GLN A 28 -16.47 -16.78 -1.64
C GLN A 28 -16.99 -15.36 -1.38
N MET A 29 -16.26 -14.31 -1.79
CA MET A 29 -16.73 -12.93 -1.69
C MET A 29 -17.65 -12.54 -2.84
N PHE A 30 -17.67 -13.29 -3.96
CA PHE A 30 -18.60 -13.04 -5.05
C PHE A 30 -20.06 -13.18 -4.59
N ASP A 31 -20.85 -12.15 -4.88
CA ASP A 31 -22.31 -12.20 -4.77
C ASP A 31 -22.91 -12.96 -5.96
N HIS A 32 -22.33 -12.76 -7.15
CA HIS A 32 -22.67 -13.48 -8.38
C HIS A 32 -21.42 -13.76 -9.20
N THR A 33 -21.35 -14.93 -9.84
CA THR A 33 -20.30 -15.25 -10.81
C THR A 33 -20.71 -14.87 -12.23
N HIS A 34 -19.74 -14.43 -13.03
CA HIS A 34 -19.90 -14.09 -14.45
C HIS A 34 -19.31 -15.19 -15.34
N GLY A 35 -19.76 -15.26 -16.59
CA GLY A 35 -19.13 -16.12 -17.59
C GLY A 35 -17.86 -15.47 -18.15
N GLN A 36 -17.05 -16.24 -18.88
CA GLN A 36 -15.83 -15.72 -19.50
C GLN A 36 -16.13 -14.45 -20.35
N PRO A 37 -15.47 -13.32 -20.06
CA PRO A 37 -15.73 -12.07 -20.75
C PRO A 37 -15.42 -12.12 -22.24
N ILE A 38 -16.04 -11.23 -22.99
CA ILE A 38 -15.69 -10.94 -24.38
C ILE A 38 -14.46 -10.03 -24.39
N GLY A 39 -13.47 -10.36 -25.21
CA GLY A 39 -12.26 -9.55 -25.38
C GLY A 39 -11.08 -9.95 -24.49
N ILE A 40 -11.13 -11.12 -23.84
CA ILE A 40 -9.96 -11.69 -23.15
C ILE A 40 -8.84 -11.92 -24.17
N ASP A 41 -7.66 -11.42 -23.84
CA ASP A 41 -6.47 -11.59 -24.66
C ASP A 41 -5.99 -13.04 -24.60
N ARG A 42 -5.74 -13.66 -25.77
CA ARG A 42 -5.30 -15.07 -25.84
C ARG A 42 -3.84 -15.29 -25.45
N GLY A 43 -3.04 -14.23 -25.42
CA GLY A 43 -1.65 -14.25 -24.97
C GLY A 43 -1.51 -14.03 -23.46
N ASP A 44 -2.58 -13.63 -22.77
CA ASP A 44 -2.62 -13.58 -21.31
C ASP A 44 -2.75 -15.01 -20.77
N LEU A 45 -1.75 -15.44 -19.99
CA LEU A 45 -1.65 -16.80 -19.45
C LEU A 45 -2.12 -16.90 -17.99
N ASN A 46 -2.62 -15.80 -17.41
CA ASN A 46 -3.18 -15.83 -16.07
C ASN A 46 -4.50 -16.62 -16.05
N HIS A 47 -4.79 -17.20 -14.88
CA HIS A 47 -6.09 -17.78 -14.59
C HIS A 47 -6.98 -16.75 -13.88
N TYR A 48 -8.21 -16.63 -14.37
CA TYR A 48 -9.17 -15.65 -13.90
C TYR A 48 -10.50 -16.27 -13.56
N GLU A 49 -11.09 -15.78 -12.47
CA GLU A 49 -12.51 -15.90 -12.18
C GLU A 49 -13.16 -14.51 -12.19
N TYR A 50 -14.46 -14.50 -12.43
CA TYR A 50 -15.18 -13.29 -12.73
C TYR A 50 -16.45 -13.21 -11.91
N GLY A 51 -16.74 -12.04 -11.35
CA GLY A 51 -17.98 -11.88 -10.62
C GLY A 51 -18.28 -10.45 -10.22
N ASP A 52 -19.33 -10.33 -9.43
CA ASP A 52 -19.78 -9.14 -8.77
C ASP A 52 -19.47 -9.26 -7.27
N VAL A 53 -18.88 -8.22 -6.68
CA VAL A 53 -18.73 -8.08 -5.22
C VAL A 53 -19.25 -6.70 -4.84
N ALA A 54 -20.33 -6.67 -4.06
CA ALA A 54 -20.97 -5.44 -3.60
C ALA A 54 -21.31 -4.46 -4.76
N GLY A 55 -21.75 -4.98 -5.91
CA GLY A 55 -22.09 -4.19 -7.09
C GLY A 55 -20.90 -3.82 -7.99
N HIS A 56 -19.67 -4.24 -7.66
CA HIS A 56 -18.48 -4.04 -8.48
C HIS A 56 -18.18 -5.26 -9.33
N ASN A 57 -18.01 -5.07 -10.63
CA ASN A 57 -17.45 -6.11 -11.52
C ASN A 57 -15.96 -6.30 -11.20
N VAL A 58 -15.64 -7.45 -10.61
CA VAL A 58 -14.32 -7.82 -10.11
C VAL A 58 -13.76 -8.98 -10.92
N VAL A 59 -12.50 -8.87 -11.32
CA VAL A 59 -11.71 -10.00 -11.82
C VAL A 59 -10.82 -10.51 -10.70
N LEU A 60 -10.97 -11.79 -10.33
CA LEU A 60 -10.09 -12.48 -9.40
C LEU A 60 -9.00 -13.19 -10.20
N CYS A 61 -7.74 -12.96 -9.84
CA CYS A 61 -6.59 -13.55 -10.48
C CYS A 61 -5.72 -14.29 -9.46
N ALA A 62 -5.31 -15.51 -9.81
CA ALA A 62 -4.25 -16.22 -9.10
C ALA A 62 -2.89 -15.83 -9.68
N ALA A 63 -1.99 -15.30 -8.85
CA ALA A 63 -0.58 -15.23 -9.20
C ALA A 63 -0.03 -16.66 -9.29
N ALA A 64 0.75 -16.95 -10.33
CA ALA A 64 1.21 -18.32 -10.59
C ALA A 64 2.06 -18.89 -9.45
N ARG A 65 2.86 -18.04 -8.78
CA ARG A 65 3.76 -18.37 -7.66
C ARG A 65 3.98 -17.13 -6.77
N PRO A 66 4.36 -17.31 -5.49
CA PRO A 66 4.78 -16.21 -4.62
C PRO A 66 5.99 -15.42 -5.12
N GLY A 67 6.16 -14.22 -4.57
CA GLY A 67 7.29 -13.33 -4.84
C GLY A 67 6.98 -12.21 -5.85
N THR A 68 7.75 -11.12 -5.74
CA THR A 68 7.47 -9.85 -6.42
C THR A 68 7.56 -9.96 -7.94
N ASN A 69 8.42 -10.82 -8.48
CA ASN A 69 8.57 -11.01 -9.93
C ASN A 69 7.30 -11.59 -10.56
N ASN A 70 6.78 -12.68 -9.99
CA ASN A 70 5.56 -13.32 -10.48
C ASN A 70 4.36 -12.38 -10.31
N ALA A 71 4.28 -11.70 -9.16
CA ALA A 71 3.23 -10.74 -8.88
C ALA A 71 3.24 -9.56 -9.87
N ALA A 72 4.43 -9.07 -10.25
CA ALA A 72 4.59 -8.02 -11.26
C ALA A 72 4.14 -8.47 -12.67
N ILE A 73 4.48 -9.70 -13.07
CA ILE A 73 4.02 -10.28 -14.35
C ILE A 73 2.49 -10.39 -14.34
N THR A 74 1.92 -10.97 -13.29
CA THR A 74 0.46 -11.09 -13.15
C THR A 74 -0.22 -9.73 -13.20
N ALA A 75 0.25 -8.73 -12.44
CA ALA A 75 -0.31 -7.39 -12.45
C ALA A 75 -0.21 -6.70 -13.82
N THR A 76 0.87 -6.94 -14.56
CA THR A 76 1.06 -6.41 -15.92
C THR A 76 0.04 -6.98 -16.88
N GLU A 77 -0.13 -8.29 -16.89
CA GLU A 77 -1.11 -8.96 -17.77
C GLU A 77 -2.55 -8.61 -17.40
N VAL A 78 -2.90 -8.58 -16.10
CA VAL A 78 -4.21 -8.11 -15.60
C VAL A 78 -4.51 -6.71 -16.14
N ARG A 79 -3.57 -5.77 -15.99
CA ARG A 79 -3.76 -4.38 -16.43
C ARG A 79 -3.84 -4.26 -17.96
N ARG A 80 -3.11 -5.11 -18.68
CA ARG A 80 -3.11 -5.16 -20.15
C ARG A 80 -4.44 -5.65 -20.69
N THR A 81 -4.98 -6.72 -20.10
CA THR A 81 -6.25 -7.34 -20.51
C THR A 81 -7.46 -6.51 -20.08
N PHE A 82 -7.50 -6.06 -18.81
CA PHE A 82 -8.58 -5.27 -18.23
C PHE A 82 -8.19 -3.79 -18.18
N HIS A 83 -8.33 -3.09 -19.30
CA HIS A 83 -7.81 -1.73 -19.47
C HIS A 83 -8.62 -0.63 -18.78
N ASN A 84 -9.80 -0.94 -18.21
CA ASN A 84 -10.66 0.03 -17.53
C ASN A 84 -10.73 -0.20 -16.01
N LEU A 85 -9.71 -0.84 -15.44
CA LEU A 85 -9.54 -0.98 -14.00
C LEU A 85 -9.34 0.40 -13.34
N LYS A 86 -10.01 0.60 -12.20
CA LYS A 86 -9.87 1.79 -11.35
C LYS A 86 -8.80 1.60 -10.28
N PHE A 87 -8.73 0.41 -9.72
CA PHE A 87 -7.74 0.01 -8.73
C PHE A 87 -7.67 -1.51 -8.64
N GLY A 88 -6.58 -2.00 -8.05
CA GLY A 88 -6.44 -3.38 -7.63
C GLY A 88 -6.65 -3.57 -6.13
N LEU A 89 -6.84 -4.82 -5.73
CA LEU A 89 -6.76 -5.31 -4.37
C LEU A 89 -5.72 -6.42 -4.39
N LEU A 90 -4.73 -6.35 -3.49
CA LEU A 90 -3.81 -7.44 -3.23
C LEU A 90 -4.22 -8.05 -1.90
N VAL A 91 -4.98 -9.13 -1.96
CA VAL A 91 -5.59 -9.77 -0.80
C VAL A 91 -4.88 -11.08 -0.54
N GLY A 92 -4.38 -11.25 0.68
CA GLY A 92 -3.79 -12.52 1.04
C GLY A 92 -3.37 -12.60 2.50
N ILE A 93 -2.36 -13.42 2.79
CA ILE A 93 -1.80 -13.59 4.12
C ILE A 93 -0.45 -12.90 4.26
N GLY A 94 -0.03 -12.64 5.50
CA GLY A 94 1.28 -12.13 5.82
C GLY A 94 1.70 -12.47 7.25
N GLY A 95 2.98 -12.27 7.54
CA GLY A 95 3.53 -12.39 8.88
C GLY A 95 3.25 -11.12 9.69
N GLY A 96 2.67 -11.25 10.87
CA GLY A 96 2.37 -10.15 11.77
C GLY A 96 3.63 -9.69 12.51
N VAL A 97 3.69 -8.39 12.79
CA VAL A 97 4.79 -7.76 13.52
C VAL A 97 4.21 -7.02 14.74
N PRO A 98 3.92 -7.74 15.84
CA PRO A 98 3.37 -7.13 17.04
C PRO A 98 4.33 -6.07 17.61
N ASN A 99 3.78 -5.01 18.19
CA ASN A 99 4.56 -4.00 18.91
C ASN A 99 3.78 -3.55 20.17
N GLY A 100 4.45 -2.88 21.11
CA GLY A 100 3.83 -2.52 22.40
C GLY A 100 2.59 -1.62 22.30
N SER A 101 2.41 -0.90 21.19
CA SER A 101 1.22 -0.07 20.91
C SER A 101 0.19 -0.75 19.98
N CYS A 102 0.56 -1.85 19.32
CA CYS A 102 -0.27 -2.55 18.34
C CYS A 102 -0.16 -4.06 18.59
N ASP A 103 -1.14 -4.57 19.34
CA ASP A 103 -1.27 -5.97 19.70
C ASP A 103 -1.81 -6.81 18.52
N ILE A 104 -0.99 -6.97 17.47
CA ILE A 104 -1.33 -7.76 16.28
C ILE A 104 -1.37 -9.25 16.63
N ARG A 105 -2.45 -9.95 16.26
CA ARG A 105 -2.65 -11.39 16.53
C ARG A 105 -2.88 -12.21 15.28
N LEU A 106 -2.70 -13.52 15.39
CA LEU A 106 -3.07 -14.44 14.32
C LEU A 106 -4.57 -14.33 14.03
N GLY A 107 -4.92 -14.26 12.75
CA GLY A 107 -6.27 -14.02 12.27
C GLY A 107 -6.69 -12.55 12.17
N ASP A 108 -5.90 -11.60 12.69
CA ASP A 108 -6.12 -10.17 12.44
C ASP A 108 -5.89 -9.79 10.97
N VAL A 109 -6.30 -8.59 10.60
CA VAL A 109 -6.07 -8.00 9.28
C VAL A 109 -5.15 -6.80 9.41
N VAL A 110 -4.11 -6.73 8.59
CA VAL A 110 -3.28 -5.53 8.40
C VAL A 110 -3.55 -4.96 7.01
N VAL A 111 -3.85 -3.67 6.95
CA VAL A 111 -4.14 -2.93 5.73
C VAL A 111 -3.04 -1.89 5.52
N ALA A 112 -2.43 -1.88 4.33
CA ALA A 112 -1.42 -0.90 3.99
C ALA A 112 -2.04 0.49 3.93
N ALA A 113 -1.63 1.36 4.86
CA ALA A 113 -2.07 2.74 4.96
C ALA A 113 -0.89 3.64 5.28
N SER A 114 -0.92 4.89 4.78
CA SER A 114 0.06 5.88 5.19
C SER A 114 -0.19 6.31 6.64
N ASP A 115 0.89 6.41 7.42
CA ASP A 115 0.88 6.92 8.79
C ASP A 115 1.47 8.34 8.90
N GLY A 116 1.61 9.03 7.76
CA GLY A 116 2.27 10.33 7.66
C GLY A 116 3.80 10.27 7.58
N THR A 117 4.42 9.13 7.86
CA THR A 117 5.88 8.91 7.77
C THR A 117 6.28 7.85 6.74
N SER A 118 5.35 6.93 6.44
CA SER A 118 5.47 5.87 5.45
C SER A 118 4.37 5.97 4.38
N ASN A 119 4.67 5.49 3.18
CA ASN A 119 3.71 5.40 2.07
C ASN A 119 2.81 4.15 2.16
N GLY A 120 2.92 3.37 3.25
CA GLY A 120 2.15 2.15 3.49
C GLY A 120 2.88 0.88 3.06
N ILE A 121 3.78 0.92 2.06
CA ILE A 121 4.62 -0.22 1.65
C ILE A 121 6.11 0.12 1.71
N THR A 122 6.91 -0.82 2.20
CA THR A 122 8.37 -0.76 2.25
C THR A 122 8.97 -1.95 1.51
N HIS A 123 9.69 -1.74 0.39
CA HIS A 123 10.38 -2.81 -0.36
C HIS A 123 11.69 -3.21 0.34
N HIS A 124 11.58 -3.94 1.44
CA HIS A 124 12.61 -4.04 2.48
C HIS A 124 13.92 -4.73 2.08
N ASP A 125 13.92 -5.52 1.01
CA ASP A 125 15.11 -6.18 0.44
C ASP A 125 15.61 -5.53 -0.84
N HIS A 126 15.03 -4.38 -1.24
CA HIS A 126 15.49 -3.61 -2.40
C HIS A 126 16.38 -2.45 -1.97
N GLY A 127 17.68 -2.63 -2.14
CA GLY A 127 18.65 -1.66 -1.67
C GLY A 127 20.07 -1.92 -2.12
N LYS A 128 21.00 -1.11 -1.60
CA LYS A 128 22.43 -1.28 -1.81
C LYS A 128 23.05 -1.89 -0.57
N GLN A 129 23.61 -3.08 -0.72
CA GLN A 129 24.45 -3.69 0.30
C GLN A 129 25.82 -3.01 0.30
N LEU A 130 26.19 -2.43 1.45
CA LEU A 130 27.54 -1.98 1.78
C LEU A 130 28.24 -3.05 2.62
N SER A 131 29.51 -2.82 2.97
CA SER A 131 30.29 -3.73 3.82
C SER A 131 29.65 -3.97 5.20
N ASP A 132 28.98 -2.96 5.75
CA ASP A 132 28.51 -2.89 7.13
C ASP A 132 27.06 -2.37 7.24
N ALA A 133 26.42 -2.02 6.12
CA ALA A 133 25.09 -1.43 6.12
C ALA A 133 24.29 -1.80 4.87
N PHE A 134 22.97 -1.68 4.96
CA PHE A 134 22.06 -1.79 3.83
C PHE A 134 21.32 -0.47 3.64
N ILE A 135 21.46 0.14 2.47
CA ILE A 135 20.74 1.36 2.12
C ILE A 135 19.49 0.96 1.33
N LEU A 136 18.33 1.13 1.93
CA LEU A 136 17.04 0.93 1.28
C LEU A 136 16.89 1.91 0.09
N LEU A 137 16.57 1.38 -1.08
CA LEU A 137 16.19 2.17 -2.24
C LEU A 137 14.66 2.22 -2.29
N ASN A 138 14.09 3.23 -1.63
CA ASN A 138 12.64 3.34 -1.57
C ASN A 138 12.07 3.92 -2.89
N TYR A 139 11.10 3.22 -3.48
CA TYR A 139 10.23 3.78 -4.51
C TYR A 139 8.91 4.15 -3.86
N PRO A 140 8.41 5.39 -4.02
CA PRO A 140 7.14 5.76 -3.45
C PRO A 140 6.03 4.98 -4.15
N VAL A 141 5.49 4.01 -3.42
CA VAL A 141 4.33 3.23 -3.81
C VAL A 141 3.22 3.62 -2.85
N VAL A 142 2.18 4.27 -3.37
CA VAL A 142 1.13 4.90 -2.55
C VAL A 142 -0.21 4.24 -2.85
N THR A 143 -1.00 3.99 -1.81
CA THR A 143 -2.39 3.55 -1.92
C THR A 143 -3.20 4.58 -2.74
N PRO A 144 -4.04 4.14 -3.70
CA PRO A 144 -4.90 5.06 -4.46
C PRO A 144 -5.75 5.97 -3.55
N ARG A 145 -5.80 7.28 -3.82
CA ARG A 145 -6.55 8.27 -3.02
C ARG A 145 -8.01 7.88 -2.77
N VAL A 146 -8.66 7.22 -3.74
CA VAL A 146 -10.04 6.74 -3.58
C VAL A 146 -10.15 5.72 -2.44
N LEU A 147 -9.14 4.87 -2.26
CA LEU A 147 -9.12 3.83 -1.23
C LEU A 147 -8.76 4.41 0.15
N GLU A 148 -7.93 5.46 0.22
CA GLU A 148 -7.64 6.18 1.47
C GLU A 148 -8.93 6.77 2.11
N GLY A 149 -9.80 7.40 1.31
CA GLY A 149 -11.08 7.90 1.80
C GLY A 149 -12.02 6.78 2.28
N VAL A 150 -11.96 5.61 1.62
CA VAL A 150 -12.78 4.45 1.97
C VAL A 150 -12.28 3.78 3.24
N ILE A 151 -10.97 3.70 3.44
CA ILE A 151 -10.36 3.25 4.71
C ILE A 151 -10.89 4.08 5.88
N CYS A 152 -10.99 5.40 5.72
CA CYS A 152 -11.58 6.27 6.76
C CYS A 152 -13.03 5.87 7.08
N ALA A 153 -13.84 5.57 6.07
CA ALA A 153 -15.23 5.14 6.25
C ALA A 153 -15.35 3.74 6.91
N VAL A 154 -14.44 2.80 6.59
CA VAL A 154 -14.38 1.49 7.24
C VAL A 154 -13.99 1.64 8.70
N ARG A 155 -12.94 2.43 9.00
CA ARG A 155 -12.53 2.73 10.39
C ARG A 155 -13.66 3.37 11.21
N ALA A 156 -14.45 4.24 10.61
CA ALA A 156 -15.63 4.81 11.27
C ALA A 156 -16.69 3.74 11.59
N SER A 157 -16.84 2.71 10.76
CA SER A 157 -17.76 1.59 11.02
C SER A 157 -17.26 0.69 12.15
N ASP A 158 -15.93 0.48 12.24
CA ASP A 158 -15.31 -0.25 13.34
C ASP A 158 -15.55 0.46 14.68
N ILE A 159 -15.45 1.80 14.72
CA ILE A 159 -15.76 2.60 15.92
C ILE A 159 -17.23 2.43 16.36
N LEU A 160 -18.13 2.20 15.41
CA LEU A 160 -19.56 2.06 15.66
C LEU A 160 -20.01 0.60 15.82
N ASP A 161 -19.08 -0.35 15.91
CA ASP A 161 -19.35 -1.79 15.94
C ASP A 161 -20.25 -2.27 14.78
N ALA A 162 -20.11 -1.62 13.62
CA ALA A 162 -20.96 -1.81 12.43
C ALA A 162 -20.22 -2.50 11.27
N SER A 163 -19.10 -3.18 11.54
CA SER A 163 -18.36 -3.96 10.56
C SER A 163 -19.16 -5.19 10.10
N ALA A 164 -19.12 -5.49 8.79
CA ALA A 164 -19.73 -6.69 8.23
C ALA A 164 -18.82 -7.93 8.29
N ILE A 165 -17.56 -7.75 8.71
CA ILE A 165 -16.53 -8.81 8.71
C ILE A 165 -16.97 -10.04 9.52
N PRO A 166 -17.49 -9.92 10.77
CA PRO A 166 -17.90 -11.09 11.55
C PRO A 166 -18.97 -11.94 10.85
N GLN A 167 -19.95 -11.28 10.23
CA GLN A 167 -21.07 -11.94 9.56
C GLN A 167 -20.61 -12.64 8.28
N ILE A 168 -19.72 -12.01 7.50
CA ILE A 168 -19.12 -12.60 6.31
C ILE A 168 -18.31 -13.85 6.69
N ILE A 169 -17.44 -13.76 7.69
CA ILE A 169 -16.64 -14.90 8.18
C ILE A 169 -17.56 -16.02 8.66
N SER A 170 -18.58 -15.72 9.46
CA SER A 170 -19.53 -16.73 9.95
C SER A 170 -20.26 -17.46 8.81
N ALA A 171 -20.68 -16.73 7.77
CA ALA A 171 -21.35 -17.32 6.62
C ALA A 171 -20.44 -18.31 5.87
N VAL A 172 -19.18 -17.93 5.62
CA VAL A 172 -18.22 -18.79 4.91
C VAL A 172 -17.83 -20.00 5.76
N THR A 173 -17.52 -19.80 7.05
CA THR A 173 -17.09 -20.91 7.94
C THR A 173 -18.19 -21.93 8.22
N LYS A 174 -19.46 -21.50 8.21
CA LYS A 174 -20.62 -22.42 8.28
C LYS A 174 -20.72 -23.32 7.05
N LYS A 175 -20.39 -22.80 5.86
CA LYS A 175 -20.43 -23.55 4.60
C LYS A 175 -19.17 -24.38 4.38
N TYR A 176 -18.02 -23.87 4.81
CA TYR A 176 -16.70 -24.48 4.61
C TYR A 176 -15.93 -24.54 5.94
N PRO A 177 -16.06 -25.66 6.69
CA PRO A 177 -15.42 -25.81 7.99
C PRO A 177 -13.88 -25.66 7.99
N LYS A 178 -13.21 -25.87 6.84
CA LYS A 178 -11.76 -25.67 6.69
C LYS A 178 -11.29 -24.23 6.92
N PHE A 179 -12.21 -23.26 6.85
CA PHE A 179 -11.94 -21.86 7.16
C PHE A 179 -12.21 -21.50 8.62
N GLN A 180 -12.62 -22.46 9.46
CA GLN A 180 -12.83 -22.17 10.87
C GLN A 180 -11.56 -21.61 11.52
N ARG A 181 -11.77 -20.67 12.43
CA ARG A 181 -10.69 -20.11 13.23
C ARG A 181 -10.04 -21.22 14.05
N PRO A 182 -8.71 -21.35 14.05
CA PRO A 182 -8.01 -22.17 15.04
C PRO A 182 -8.36 -21.74 16.46
N ASP A 183 -8.20 -22.64 17.43
CA ASP A 183 -8.41 -22.29 18.83
C ASP A 183 -7.35 -21.28 19.33
N ASN A 184 -7.60 -20.69 20.50
CA ASN A 184 -6.72 -19.69 21.09
C ASN A 184 -5.38 -20.26 21.58
N GLU A 185 -5.29 -21.58 21.80
CA GLU A 185 -4.07 -22.22 22.27
C GLU A 185 -2.99 -22.27 21.17
N HIS A 186 -3.38 -22.00 19.91
CA HIS A 186 -2.47 -21.91 18.76
C HIS A 186 -2.16 -20.48 18.32
N ASP A 187 -2.59 -19.46 19.05
CA ASP A 187 -2.14 -18.07 18.89
C ASP A 187 -0.92 -17.81 19.77
N LEU A 188 0.23 -18.33 19.34
CA LEU A 188 1.46 -18.39 20.13
C LEU A 188 2.50 -17.39 19.61
N LEU A 189 2.71 -16.30 20.35
CA LEU A 189 3.82 -15.37 20.13
C LEU A 189 4.94 -15.69 21.11
N PHE A 190 6.07 -16.17 20.60
CA PHE A 190 7.27 -16.43 21.40
C PHE A 190 8.17 -15.19 21.49
N LYS A 191 8.93 -15.12 22.58
CA LYS A 191 10.00 -14.14 22.77
C LYS A 191 10.99 -14.22 21.62
N ALA A 192 11.46 -13.06 21.14
CA ALA A 192 12.28 -12.98 19.94
C ALA A 192 13.62 -13.74 20.01
N ALA A 193 14.13 -14.03 21.20
CA ALA A 193 15.36 -14.78 21.41
C ALA A 193 15.16 -16.31 21.48
N TYR A 194 13.90 -16.77 21.52
CA TYR A 194 13.58 -18.19 21.54
C TYR A 194 13.37 -18.70 20.12
N GLU A 195 14.14 -19.71 19.74
CA GLU A 195 14.04 -20.34 18.42
C GLU A 195 13.24 -21.63 18.51
N HIS A 196 12.47 -21.89 17.45
CA HIS A 196 11.70 -23.11 17.31
C HIS A 196 12.59 -24.37 17.33
N ILE A 197 12.06 -25.47 17.88
CA ILE A 197 12.78 -26.74 17.99
C ILE A 197 12.92 -27.38 16.60
N ALA A 198 14.17 -27.42 16.12
CA ALA A 198 14.51 -27.96 14.80
C ALA A 198 13.95 -29.38 14.59
N GLY A 199 13.26 -29.57 13.47
CA GLY A 199 12.70 -30.87 13.04
C GLY A 199 11.21 -31.05 13.32
N ASN A 200 10.61 -30.19 14.15
CA ASN A 200 9.16 -30.19 14.39
C ASN A 200 8.45 -29.23 13.42
N PHE A 201 7.18 -29.52 13.12
CA PHE A 201 6.35 -28.68 12.22
C PHE A 201 5.40 -27.75 12.98
N ASP A 202 5.19 -28.01 14.27
CA ASP A 202 4.31 -27.26 15.17
C ASP A 202 5.03 -26.89 16.46
N CYS A 203 4.33 -26.17 17.34
CA CYS A 203 4.89 -25.63 18.58
C CYS A 203 4.51 -26.47 19.81
N ASP A 204 4.07 -27.71 19.62
CA ASP A 204 3.53 -28.53 20.71
C ASP A 204 4.62 -28.88 21.75
N GLU A 205 5.87 -29.01 21.29
CA GLU A 205 7.04 -29.27 22.13
C GLU A 205 7.78 -27.98 22.55
N CYS A 206 7.35 -26.80 22.08
CA CYS A 206 8.00 -25.53 22.42
C CYS A 206 7.71 -25.14 23.88
N ALA A 207 8.70 -24.52 24.53
CA ALA A 207 8.64 -24.13 25.94
C ALA A 207 7.62 -23.00 26.14
N LYS A 208 6.50 -23.28 26.81
CA LYS A 208 5.41 -22.31 27.03
C LYS A 208 5.84 -21.11 27.87
N GLU A 209 6.90 -21.23 28.66
CA GLU A 209 7.50 -20.14 29.45
C GLU A 209 8.19 -19.07 28.57
N GLN A 210 8.42 -19.40 27.30
CA GLN A 210 8.99 -18.51 26.30
C GLN A 210 7.94 -17.72 25.54
N LEU A 211 6.65 -17.91 25.83
CA LEU A 211 5.58 -17.10 25.28
C LEU A 211 5.65 -15.67 25.84
N GLU A 212 5.29 -14.70 25.01
CA GLU A 212 5.05 -13.33 25.43
C GLU A 212 3.78 -13.27 26.28
N ASP A 213 3.85 -12.55 27.40
CA ASP A 213 2.68 -12.36 28.27
C ASP A 213 1.73 -11.33 27.65
N ARG A 214 0.53 -11.77 27.30
CA ARG A 214 -0.47 -10.96 26.59
C ARG A 214 -1.82 -11.13 27.24
N ALA A 215 -2.50 -10.01 27.49
CA ALA A 215 -3.85 -10.03 28.02
C ALA A 215 -4.80 -10.83 27.09
N PRO A 216 -5.75 -11.61 27.62
CA PRO A 216 -6.78 -12.22 26.81
C PRO A 216 -7.60 -11.16 26.06
N ARG A 217 -8.02 -11.46 24.82
CA ARG A 217 -8.98 -10.59 24.12
C ARG A 217 -10.40 -10.86 24.60
N GLU A 218 -11.18 -9.79 24.71
CA GLU A 218 -12.61 -9.86 25.02
C GLU A 218 -13.43 -10.46 23.85
N SER A 219 -12.95 -10.28 22.61
CA SER A 219 -13.59 -10.76 21.39
C SER A 219 -12.62 -11.58 20.54
N LEU A 220 -13.16 -12.58 19.82
CA LEU A 220 -12.43 -13.40 18.85
C LEU A 220 -12.60 -12.90 17.41
N VAL A 221 -13.29 -11.77 17.22
CA VAL A 221 -13.39 -11.09 15.93
C VAL A 221 -12.01 -10.56 15.52
N PRO A 222 -11.59 -10.71 14.26
CA PRO A 222 -10.35 -10.11 13.76
C PRO A 222 -10.31 -8.61 13.99
N HIS A 223 -9.20 -8.12 14.55
CA HIS A 223 -8.95 -6.67 14.59
C HIS A 223 -8.32 -6.22 13.28
N VAL A 224 -8.64 -5.01 12.84
CA VAL A 224 -8.04 -4.40 11.65
C VAL A 224 -7.02 -3.36 12.09
N HIS A 225 -5.78 -3.54 11.64
CA HIS A 225 -4.66 -2.64 11.88
C HIS A 225 -4.28 -1.93 10.58
N TYR A 226 -3.95 -0.65 10.68
CA TYR A 226 -3.63 0.20 9.54
C TYR A 226 -2.22 0.73 9.71
N GLY A 227 -1.32 0.37 8.81
CA GLY A 227 0.07 0.80 8.91
C GLY A 227 1.00 0.20 7.85
N PRO A 228 2.31 0.43 8.01
CA PRO A 228 3.30 0.05 7.00
C PRO A 228 3.45 -1.47 6.86
N ILE A 229 3.60 -1.96 5.64
CA ILE A 229 3.86 -3.37 5.32
C ILE A 229 5.22 -3.50 4.62
N ALA A 230 6.07 -4.40 5.10
CA ALA A 230 7.32 -4.77 4.44
C ALA A 230 7.05 -5.80 3.34
N SER A 231 7.47 -5.49 2.12
CA SER A 231 7.35 -6.35 0.94
C SER A 231 8.73 -6.76 0.43
N GLY A 232 8.92 -8.02 0.05
CA GLY A 232 10.19 -8.50 -0.53
C GLY A 232 10.13 -9.93 -1.04
N ASN A 233 11.23 -10.50 -1.53
CA ASN A 233 11.25 -11.86 -2.08
C ASN A 233 11.67 -12.94 -1.07
N GLN A 234 11.93 -12.57 0.18
CA GLN A 234 12.36 -13.50 1.22
C GLN A 234 11.22 -13.85 2.16
N VAL A 235 11.01 -15.15 2.40
CA VAL A 235 10.19 -15.61 3.52
C VAL A 235 10.97 -15.33 4.81
N VAL A 236 10.41 -14.49 5.68
CA VAL A 236 11.02 -14.19 6.98
C VAL A 236 10.58 -15.24 8.00
N LYS A 237 11.53 -16.06 8.46
CA LYS A 237 11.39 -17.04 9.55
C LYS A 237 12.42 -16.77 10.66
N SER A 238 12.58 -15.51 11.02
CA SER A 238 13.58 -15.06 12.00
C SER A 238 13.02 -13.89 12.79
N ALA A 239 12.83 -14.10 14.08
CA ALA A 239 12.33 -13.05 14.98
C ALA A 239 13.30 -11.86 15.04
N GLU A 240 14.61 -12.12 14.94
CA GLU A 240 15.63 -11.06 14.82
C GLU A 240 15.42 -10.21 13.57
N LYS A 241 15.23 -10.84 12.40
CA LYS A 241 14.97 -10.11 11.15
C LYS A 241 13.65 -9.34 11.21
N ARG A 242 12.59 -9.94 11.75
CA ARG A 242 11.31 -9.28 12.00
C ARG A 242 11.49 -8.03 12.86
N GLU A 243 12.21 -8.16 13.97
CA GLU A 243 12.45 -7.08 14.91
C GLU A 243 13.30 -5.96 14.30
N PHE A 244 14.30 -6.31 13.50
CA PHE A 244 15.07 -5.34 12.71
C PHE A 244 14.16 -4.54 11.76
N LEU A 245 13.26 -5.21 11.02
CA LEU A 245 12.33 -4.53 10.12
C LEU A 245 11.35 -3.63 10.88
N ARG A 246 10.85 -4.10 12.03
CA ARG A 246 9.98 -3.33 12.92
C ARG A 246 10.66 -2.05 13.41
N GLN A 247 11.88 -2.16 13.92
CA GLN A 247 12.64 -1.03 14.47
C GLN A 247 13.08 -0.06 13.37
N SER A 248 13.47 -0.57 12.20
CA SER A 248 14.00 0.26 11.11
C SER A 248 12.91 0.98 10.32
N TYR A 249 11.73 0.34 10.17
CA TYR A 249 10.71 0.80 9.21
C TYR A 249 9.29 0.87 9.80
N GLY A 250 9.09 0.56 11.08
CA GLY A 250 7.79 0.66 11.75
C GLY A 250 6.74 -0.30 11.19
N VAL A 251 7.14 -1.37 10.50
CA VAL A 251 6.19 -2.25 9.78
C VAL A 251 5.36 -3.11 10.72
N TYR A 252 4.11 -3.33 10.33
CA TYR A 252 3.10 -4.12 11.05
C TYR A 252 2.92 -5.51 10.44
N CYS A 253 3.30 -5.66 9.18
CA CYS A 253 3.19 -6.91 8.45
C CYS A 253 4.38 -7.09 7.50
N ILE A 254 4.75 -8.35 7.24
CA ILE A 254 5.74 -8.76 6.24
C ILE A 254 5.06 -9.69 5.23
N GLU A 255 5.16 -9.38 3.94
CA GLU A 255 4.60 -10.17 2.82
C GLU A 255 5.52 -10.11 1.59
N MET A 256 5.12 -10.75 0.48
CA MET A 256 6.04 -11.06 -0.62
C MET A 256 5.66 -10.52 -2.03
N GLU A 257 4.58 -9.75 -2.18
CA GLU A 257 4.07 -9.42 -3.52
C GLU A 257 3.87 -7.92 -3.79
N ALA A 258 3.53 -7.12 -2.77
CA ALA A 258 3.11 -5.73 -2.96
C ALA A 258 4.11 -4.87 -3.75
N ALA A 259 5.41 -5.03 -3.48
CA ALA A 259 6.48 -4.32 -4.17
C ALA A 259 6.55 -4.62 -5.68
N GLY A 260 6.05 -5.77 -6.13
CA GLY A 260 5.93 -6.11 -7.55
C GLY A 260 4.61 -5.66 -8.19
N VAL A 261 3.50 -5.73 -7.44
CA VAL A 261 2.16 -5.41 -7.97
C VAL A 261 1.96 -3.91 -8.13
N MET A 262 2.18 -3.16 -7.06
CA MET A 262 1.71 -1.79 -6.96
C MET A 262 2.37 -0.78 -7.92
N PRO A 263 3.64 -0.93 -8.36
CA PRO A 263 4.20 -0.08 -9.41
C PRO A 263 3.43 -0.16 -10.74
N THR A 264 2.79 -1.29 -11.02
CA THR A 264 2.06 -1.53 -12.28
C THR A 264 0.55 -1.36 -12.11
N LEU A 265 -0.01 -1.89 -11.03
CA LEU A 265 -1.43 -1.86 -10.72
C LEU A 265 -1.65 -1.16 -9.37
N PRO A 266 -2.05 0.12 -9.35
CA PRO A 266 -2.35 0.84 -8.12
C PRO A 266 -3.38 0.07 -7.30
N SER A 267 -3.00 -0.42 -6.13
CA SER A 267 -3.79 -1.38 -5.35
C SER A 267 -3.85 -1.02 -3.87
N LEU A 268 -4.83 -1.55 -3.15
CA LEU A 268 -4.78 -1.64 -1.70
C LEU A 268 -4.29 -3.03 -1.29
N VAL A 269 -3.34 -3.08 -0.35
CA VAL A 269 -2.78 -4.33 0.16
C VAL A 269 -3.46 -4.68 1.49
N ILE A 270 -4.05 -5.88 1.55
CA ILE A 270 -4.81 -6.38 2.69
C ILE A 270 -4.27 -7.75 3.05
N ARG A 271 -3.68 -7.87 4.25
CA ARG A 271 -3.03 -9.09 4.72
C ARG A 271 -3.68 -9.62 5.99
N GLY A 272 -4.20 -10.83 5.92
CA GLY A 272 -4.58 -11.60 7.09
C GLY A 272 -3.35 -12.18 7.76
N ILE A 273 -3.25 -12.08 9.08
CA ILE A 273 -2.05 -12.51 9.81
C ILE A 273 -2.08 -14.02 10.03
N SER A 274 -1.17 -14.74 9.37
CA SER A 274 -1.09 -16.21 9.42
C SER A 274 0.02 -16.76 10.32
N ASP A 275 0.99 -15.91 10.66
CA ASP A 275 2.15 -16.25 11.48
C ASP A 275 2.79 -14.97 12.02
N TYR A 276 3.86 -15.09 12.80
CA TYR A 276 4.58 -13.96 13.37
C TYR A 276 5.95 -13.70 12.73
N ALA A 277 6.17 -14.13 11.48
CA ALA A 277 7.45 -13.94 10.75
C ALA A 277 8.70 -14.40 11.52
N ASP A 278 8.57 -15.46 12.32
CA ASP A 278 9.64 -16.06 13.09
C ASP A 278 9.79 -17.56 12.77
N SER A 279 10.67 -18.24 13.50
CA SER A 279 10.93 -19.67 13.29
C SER A 279 9.76 -20.57 13.67
N HIS A 280 8.74 -20.07 14.38
CA HIS A 280 7.54 -20.81 14.78
C HIS A 280 6.45 -20.79 13.70
N LYS A 281 6.69 -20.10 12.57
CA LYS A 281 5.78 -20.03 11.41
C LYS A 281 5.35 -21.43 10.95
N ASN A 282 4.03 -21.63 10.92
CA ASN A 282 3.36 -22.81 10.39
C ASN A 282 2.10 -22.41 9.60
N ASP A 283 1.41 -23.40 9.03
CA ASP A 283 0.32 -23.15 8.06
C ASP A 283 -1.09 -23.21 8.66
N ARG A 284 -1.22 -23.42 9.98
CA ARG A 284 -2.50 -23.66 10.66
C ARG A 284 -3.50 -22.52 10.50
N TRP A 285 -3.01 -21.28 10.46
CA TRP A 285 -3.85 -20.08 10.40
C TRP A 285 -4.12 -19.59 8.97
N GLN A 286 -3.47 -20.15 7.93
CA GLN A 286 -3.55 -19.60 6.58
C GLN A 286 -4.98 -19.45 6.05
N ASN A 287 -5.82 -20.48 6.23
CA ASN A 287 -7.20 -20.44 5.75
C ASN A 287 -8.00 -19.33 6.43
N TYR A 288 -8.01 -19.30 7.77
CA TYR A 288 -8.77 -18.30 8.51
C TYR A 288 -8.25 -16.87 8.25
N ALA A 289 -6.93 -16.68 8.24
CA ALA A 289 -6.31 -15.39 7.94
C ALA A 289 -6.67 -14.90 6.53
N ALA A 290 -6.59 -15.78 5.52
CA ALA A 290 -7.03 -15.46 4.16
C ALA A 290 -8.51 -15.05 4.12
N LEU A 291 -9.38 -15.76 4.84
CA LEU A 291 -10.79 -15.41 4.95
C LEU A 291 -11.02 -14.06 5.63
N ALA A 292 -10.30 -13.76 6.71
CA ALA A 292 -10.40 -12.46 7.39
C ALA A 292 -10.02 -11.31 6.45
N ALA A 293 -8.93 -11.46 5.67
CA ALA A 293 -8.51 -10.49 4.67
C ALA A 293 -9.55 -10.32 3.54
N ALA A 294 -10.10 -11.43 3.03
CA ALA A 294 -11.14 -11.41 2.00
C ALA A 294 -12.44 -10.76 2.50
N ALA A 295 -12.84 -11.05 3.74
CA ALA A 295 -14.01 -10.44 4.38
C ALA A 295 -13.85 -8.92 4.54
N TYR A 296 -12.66 -8.46 4.95
CA TYR A 296 -12.33 -7.03 4.97
C TYR A 296 -12.44 -6.41 3.57
N ALA A 297 -11.89 -7.07 2.54
CA ALA A 297 -11.95 -6.58 1.18
C ALA A 297 -13.39 -6.43 0.66
N LYS A 298 -14.28 -7.37 1.01
CA LYS A 298 -15.71 -7.28 0.68
C LYS A 298 -16.39 -6.13 1.42
N ASP A 299 -16.18 -5.99 2.74
CA ASP A 299 -16.75 -4.88 3.52
C ASP A 299 -16.29 -3.52 2.97
N LEU A 300 -15.00 -3.38 2.64
CA LEU A 300 -14.45 -2.19 1.98
C LEU A 300 -15.19 -1.86 0.67
N LEU A 301 -15.43 -2.83 -0.20
CA LEU A 301 -16.13 -2.61 -1.47
C LEU A 301 -17.59 -2.14 -1.29
N THR A 302 -18.27 -2.55 -0.22
CA THR A 302 -19.64 -2.06 0.09
C THR A 302 -19.69 -0.56 0.36
N ARG A 303 -18.56 0.06 0.69
CA ARG A 303 -18.43 1.49 0.99
C ARG A 303 -18.06 2.32 -0.24
N ILE A 304 -17.84 1.67 -1.38
CA ILE A 304 -17.54 2.33 -2.65
C ILE A 304 -18.79 2.26 -3.51
N SER A 305 -19.32 3.42 -3.93
CA SER A 305 -20.39 3.43 -4.92
C SER A 305 -19.89 2.79 -6.22
N PRO A 306 -20.56 1.76 -6.74
CA PRO A 306 -20.28 1.27 -8.08
C PRO A 306 -20.40 2.46 -9.04
N SER A 307 -19.33 2.75 -9.80
CA SER A 307 -19.42 3.79 -10.80
C SER A 307 -20.47 3.37 -11.83
N ASP A 308 -21.45 4.25 -12.11
CA ASP A 308 -22.56 3.96 -13.02
C ASP A 308 -22.06 3.25 -14.28
N SER A 309 -22.64 2.09 -14.55
CA SER A 309 -22.56 1.48 -15.86
C SER A 309 -23.22 2.44 -16.84
N THR A 310 -22.43 3.26 -17.53
CA THR A 310 -22.92 4.07 -18.64
C THR A 310 -23.38 3.13 -19.75
N SER A 311 -24.64 2.72 -19.65
CA SER A 311 -25.47 2.37 -20.78
C SER A 311 -25.34 3.48 -21.81
N GLY A 312 -25.04 3.09 -23.05
CA GLY A 312 -24.78 4.01 -24.15
C GLY A 312 -25.86 5.07 -24.29
N ARG A 313 -25.44 6.33 -24.20
CA ARG A 313 -26.08 7.42 -24.94
C ARG A 313 -24.98 8.11 -25.73
N ASP A 314 -24.98 7.82 -27.02
CA ASP A 314 -24.37 8.66 -28.04
C ASP A 314 -24.84 10.10 -27.82
N VAL A 315 -23.92 10.95 -27.38
CA VAL A 315 -24.00 12.38 -27.68
C VAL A 315 -22.90 12.63 -28.69
N SER A 316 -23.32 12.67 -29.95
CA SER A 316 -22.55 13.21 -31.06
C SER A 316 -22.04 14.61 -30.69
N SER A 317 -20.73 14.74 -30.48
CA SER A 317 -20.05 16.01 -30.63
C SER A 317 -18.91 15.84 -31.61
N SER A 318 -19.10 16.52 -32.74
CA SER A 318 -18.18 16.67 -33.84
C SER A 318 -16.86 17.30 -33.39
N GLY A 319 -15.77 16.60 -33.69
CA GLY A 319 -14.50 17.13 -34.19
C GLY A 319 -13.80 18.26 -33.42
N THR A 320 -12.61 17.95 -32.90
CA THR A 320 -11.38 18.67 -33.29
C THR A 320 -10.16 17.83 -32.90
N ALA A 321 -9.21 17.75 -33.83
CA ALA A 321 -8.04 16.88 -33.77
C ALA A 321 -6.88 17.50 -32.97
N GLY A 322 -6.21 16.66 -32.17
CA GLY A 322 -4.74 16.53 -32.14
C GLY A 322 -3.84 17.58 -31.46
N GLN A 323 -3.39 17.20 -30.25
CA GLN A 323 -2.03 17.38 -29.64
C GLN A 323 -1.56 18.74 -29.12
N PRO A 324 -0.55 18.81 -28.21
CA PRO A 324 -0.04 17.84 -27.22
C PRO A 324 0.04 18.46 -25.78
N ALA A 325 0.60 17.69 -24.83
CA ALA A 325 0.84 18.03 -23.43
C ALA A 325 1.18 19.51 -23.15
N SER A 326 0.43 20.16 -22.25
CA SER A 326 0.74 21.51 -21.74
C SER A 326 1.56 21.43 -20.45
N THR A 327 2.83 21.82 -20.59
CA THR A 327 3.65 22.58 -19.65
C THR A 327 2.93 23.14 -18.41
N VAL A 328 3.55 22.93 -17.24
CA VAL A 328 3.26 23.61 -15.97
C VAL A 328 3.12 25.11 -16.21
N ALA A 329 1.91 25.64 -16.10
CA ALA A 329 1.68 27.07 -16.17
C ALA A 329 2.25 27.72 -14.89
N ARG A 330 3.22 28.64 -15.05
CA ARG A 330 3.73 29.45 -13.95
C ARG A 330 2.58 30.25 -13.34
N ASN A 331 2.39 30.14 -12.03
CA ASN A 331 1.40 30.92 -11.30
C ASN A 331 1.85 32.38 -11.22
N PRO A 332 1.24 33.34 -11.95
CA PRO A 332 1.72 34.72 -12.01
C PRO A 332 1.68 35.43 -10.65
N LYS A 333 0.77 35.03 -9.76
CA LYS A 333 0.69 35.58 -8.40
C LYS A 333 1.89 35.21 -7.52
N LEU A 334 2.49 34.03 -7.74
CA LEU A 334 3.65 33.58 -6.97
C LEU A 334 4.87 34.46 -7.26
N GLU A 335 5.13 34.74 -8.54
CA GLU A 335 6.27 35.58 -8.93
C GLU A 335 6.13 37.01 -8.43
N ASP A 336 4.92 37.59 -8.44
CA ASP A 336 4.66 38.94 -7.92
C ASP A 336 4.91 39.04 -6.40
N LEU A 337 4.51 38.03 -5.63
CA LEU A 337 4.75 37.98 -4.18
C LEU A 337 6.24 37.81 -3.85
N LEU A 338 6.94 36.94 -4.56
CA LEU A 338 8.39 36.76 -4.42
C LEU A 338 9.15 38.03 -4.81
N GLU A 339 8.71 38.71 -5.87
CA GLU A 339 9.27 40.00 -6.30
C GLU A 339 9.07 41.08 -5.23
N HIS A 340 7.88 41.17 -4.64
CA HIS A 340 7.59 42.13 -3.57
C HIS A 340 8.48 41.88 -2.34
N ARG A 341 8.56 40.64 -1.87
CA ARG A 341 9.42 40.24 -0.75
C ARG A 341 10.91 40.48 -1.05
N GLY A 342 11.37 40.11 -2.25
CA GLY A 342 12.76 40.33 -2.68
C GLY A 342 13.17 41.80 -2.67
N ARG A 343 12.27 42.71 -3.05
CA ARG A 343 12.53 44.16 -2.97
C ARG A 343 12.67 44.67 -1.53
N GLN A 344 11.87 44.16 -0.60
CA GLN A 344 11.91 44.58 0.80
C GLN A 344 13.23 44.21 1.48
N ILE A 345 13.81 43.05 1.15
CA ILE A 345 15.04 42.53 1.79
C ILE A 345 16.30 42.72 0.93
N GLY A 346 16.19 43.35 -0.24
CA GLY A 346 17.31 43.57 -1.16
C GLY A 346 17.80 42.33 -1.93
N ALA A 347 17.04 41.24 -1.93
CA ALA A 347 17.34 40.00 -2.68
C ALA A 347 16.74 40.05 -4.10
N LYS A 348 17.36 40.84 -4.98
CA LYS A 348 16.82 41.16 -6.32
C LYS A 348 17.04 40.06 -7.34
N ASP A 349 17.99 39.15 -7.12
CA ASP A 349 18.40 38.14 -8.11
C ASP A 349 17.79 36.75 -7.82
N TRP A 350 16.69 36.67 -7.06
CA TRP A 350 16.05 35.42 -6.67
C TRP A 350 15.65 34.52 -7.86
N ARG A 351 15.42 35.11 -9.05
CA ARG A 351 15.11 34.35 -10.28
C ARG A 351 16.29 33.51 -10.78
N SER A 352 17.52 33.92 -10.50
CA SER A 352 18.74 33.25 -10.98
C SER A 352 19.60 32.69 -9.83
N SER A 353 19.38 33.15 -8.59
CA SER A 353 20.16 32.78 -7.41
C SER A 353 19.32 32.01 -6.39
N ILE A 354 19.72 30.76 -6.11
CA ILE A 354 19.13 29.96 -5.02
C ILE A 354 19.32 30.63 -3.66
N VAL A 355 20.43 31.34 -3.44
CA VAL A 355 20.72 32.02 -2.17
C VAL A 355 19.71 33.14 -1.93
N ASP A 356 19.40 33.91 -2.97
CA ASP A 356 18.43 35.01 -2.87
C ASP A 356 17.01 34.47 -2.74
N LEU A 357 16.66 33.41 -3.47
CA LEU A 357 15.36 32.75 -3.32
C LEU A 357 15.14 32.22 -1.89
N LEU A 358 16.15 31.62 -1.27
CA LEU A 358 16.06 31.15 0.11
C LEU A 358 15.85 32.31 1.09
N LYS A 359 16.55 33.43 0.91
CA LYS A 359 16.34 34.64 1.72
C LYS A 359 14.92 35.18 1.57
N VAL A 360 14.38 35.21 0.35
CA VAL A 360 12.99 35.65 0.08
C VAL A 360 11.95 34.79 0.81
N LEU A 361 12.26 33.51 1.02
CA LEU A 361 11.41 32.55 1.73
C LEU A 361 11.67 32.50 3.24
N GLY A 362 12.66 33.26 3.75
CA GLY A 362 13.04 33.21 5.16
C GLY A 362 13.78 31.93 5.56
N LEU A 363 14.45 31.28 4.61
CA LEU A 363 15.22 30.05 4.81
C LEU A 363 16.72 30.34 4.90
N LYS A 364 17.44 29.57 5.71
CA LYS A 364 18.90 29.59 5.83
C LYS A 364 19.56 29.28 4.49
N SER A 365 20.48 30.14 4.06
CA SER A 365 21.08 30.07 2.72
C SER A 365 22.53 29.56 2.69
N ASP A 366 23.06 29.06 3.82
CA ASP A 366 24.43 28.57 3.91
C ASP A 366 24.63 27.23 3.16
N GLY A 367 25.87 26.75 3.11
CA GLY A 367 26.23 25.54 2.37
C GLY A 367 25.60 24.26 2.94
N ALA A 368 25.50 24.14 4.27
CA ALA A 368 24.91 22.99 4.93
C ALA A 368 23.40 22.97 4.71
N SER A 369 22.73 24.10 4.94
CA SER A 369 21.28 24.23 4.71
C SER A 369 20.88 23.94 3.25
N ARG A 370 21.73 24.27 2.27
CA ARG A 370 21.51 23.89 0.86
C ARG A 370 21.72 22.41 0.57
N ASN A 371 22.56 21.72 1.34
CA ASN A 371 22.70 20.26 1.25
C ASN A 371 21.48 19.57 1.87
N ASP A 372 21.00 20.07 3.00
CA ASP A 372 19.78 19.60 3.65
C ASP A 372 18.56 19.84 2.75
N LEU A 373 18.44 21.03 2.17
CA LEU A 373 17.44 21.34 1.15
C LEU A 373 17.50 20.36 -0.03
N ALA A 374 18.69 19.97 -0.47
CA ALA A 374 18.84 18.99 -1.54
C ALA A 374 18.40 17.58 -1.14
N ALA A 375 18.56 17.22 0.13
CA ALA A 375 18.03 15.97 0.67
C ALA A 375 16.50 16.02 0.75
N ILE A 376 15.94 17.11 1.29
CA ILE A 376 14.50 17.31 1.45
C ILE A 376 13.78 17.35 0.09
N LEU A 377 14.29 18.13 -0.86
CA LEU A 377 13.75 18.25 -2.22
C LEU A 377 14.23 17.15 -3.17
N GLN A 378 15.03 16.19 -2.67
CA GLN A 378 15.57 15.06 -3.43
C GLN A 378 16.37 15.45 -4.71
N VAL A 379 17.03 16.60 -4.69
CA VAL A 379 17.84 17.10 -5.82
C VAL A 379 19.20 16.43 -5.84
N ARG A 380 19.42 15.56 -6.84
CA ARG A 380 20.69 14.81 -7.03
C ARG A 380 21.54 15.32 -8.20
N GLU A 381 21.09 16.37 -8.87
CA GLU A 381 21.80 16.93 -10.02
C GLU A 381 23.00 17.79 -9.58
N GLY A 382 24.22 17.41 -9.97
CA GLY A 382 25.44 18.17 -9.70
C GLY A 382 26.05 17.99 -8.31
N LEU A 383 27.34 18.30 -8.20
CA LEU A 383 28.11 18.23 -6.96
C LEU A 383 27.65 19.33 -5.95
N SER A 384 27.86 19.09 -4.66
CA SER A 384 27.58 20.08 -3.61
C SER A 384 28.28 21.42 -3.92
N GLY A 385 27.56 22.52 -3.75
CA GLY A 385 28.05 23.87 -4.05
C GLY A 385 28.16 24.24 -5.54
N SER A 386 28.03 23.29 -6.47
CA SER A 386 28.16 23.56 -7.91
C SER A 386 27.01 24.42 -8.45
N ALA A 387 27.30 25.22 -9.49
CA ALA A 387 26.28 26.02 -10.19
C ALA A 387 25.14 25.15 -10.74
N LYS A 388 25.46 23.94 -11.22
CA LYS A 388 24.48 22.96 -11.71
C LYS A 388 23.50 22.55 -10.60
N ARG A 389 24.02 22.24 -9.41
CA ARG A 389 23.19 21.88 -8.24
C ARG A 389 22.37 23.06 -7.74
N ASN A 390 22.94 24.26 -7.68
CA ASN A 390 22.22 25.47 -7.28
C ASN A 390 21.04 25.77 -8.23
N ASN A 391 21.23 25.59 -9.54
CA ASN A 391 20.16 25.76 -10.53
C ASN A 391 19.08 24.66 -10.42
N ALA A 392 19.46 23.43 -10.12
CA ALA A 392 18.51 22.34 -9.89
C ALA A 392 17.71 22.54 -8.61
N LEU A 393 18.35 22.96 -7.51
CA LEU A 393 17.71 23.30 -6.25
C LEU A 393 16.71 24.44 -6.42
N ARG A 394 17.08 25.50 -7.15
CA ARG A 394 16.20 26.63 -7.41
C ARG A 394 14.94 26.21 -8.16
N ARG A 395 15.08 25.35 -9.17
CA ARG A 395 13.93 24.81 -9.92
C ARG A 395 13.02 23.97 -9.02
N ALA A 396 13.57 22.98 -8.33
CA ALA A 396 12.81 22.11 -7.44
C ALA A 396 12.11 22.88 -6.32
N LEU A 397 12.77 23.90 -5.75
CA LEU A 397 12.18 24.76 -4.73
C LEU A 397 11.03 25.59 -5.31
N MET A 398 11.18 26.18 -6.49
CA MET A 398 10.09 26.90 -7.15
C MET A 398 8.88 25.99 -7.45
N ASP A 399 9.12 24.73 -7.81
CA ASP A 399 8.06 23.77 -8.16
C ASP A 399 7.22 23.33 -6.94
N CYS A 400 7.74 23.45 -5.72
CA CYS A 400 7.02 23.09 -4.50
C CYS A 400 6.36 24.28 -3.76
N LEU A 401 6.57 25.52 -4.22
CA LEU A 401 5.92 26.69 -3.63
C LEU A 401 4.48 26.82 -4.11
N VAL A 402 3.60 27.14 -3.18
CA VAL A 402 2.18 27.42 -3.45
C VAL A 402 1.79 28.78 -2.88
N VAL A 403 0.68 29.33 -3.37
CA VAL A 403 0.09 30.56 -2.82
C VAL A 403 -1.19 30.18 -2.10
N GLU A 404 -1.21 30.37 -0.78
CA GLU A 404 -2.36 30.14 0.09
C GLU A 404 -2.65 31.43 0.85
N ASP A 405 -3.93 31.82 0.95
CA ASP A 405 -4.38 33.03 1.65
C ASP A 405 -3.63 34.33 1.28
N GLY A 406 -3.14 34.41 0.05
CA GLY A 406 -2.44 35.59 -0.47
C GLY A 406 -0.95 35.65 -0.10
N ASP A 407 -0.40 34.59 0.48
CA ASP A 407 1.02 34.50 0.83
C ASP A 407 1.71 33.27 0.23
N VAL A 408 3.05 33.31 0.15
CA VAL A 408 3.87 32.21 -0.35
C VAL A 408 4.12 31.20 0.75
N VAL A 409 3.62 29.98 0.55
CA VAL A 409 3.78 28.85 1.47
C VAL A 409 4.75 27.83 0.89
N SER A 410 5.68 27.38 1.73
CA SER A 410 6.62 26.30 1.44
C SER A 410 6.20 25.04 2.21
N PRO A 411 6.50 23.82 1.72
CA PRO A 411 6.19 22.58 2.43
C PRO A 411 6.73 22.56 3.87
N ASN A 412 5.98 21.97 4.81
CA ASN A 412 6.37 21.86 6.23
C ASN A 412 7.73 21.15 6.42
N SER A 413 8.13 20.30 5.47
CA SER A 413 9.45 19.66 5.47
C SER A 413 10.61 20.65 5.39
N LEU A 414 10.37 21.89 4.98
CA LEU A 414 11.36 22.97 4.93
C LEU A 414 11.42 23.81 6.21
N ASP A 415 10.56 23.58 7.20
CA ASP A 415 10.51 24.40 8.42
C ASP A 415 11.79 24.31 9.25
N ALA A 416 12.48 23.17 9.22
CA ALA A 416 13.78 23.00 9.86
C ALA A 416 14.88 23.95 9.30
N LEU A 417 14.66 24.50 8.11
CA LEU A 417 15.58 25.42 7.44
C LEU A 417 15.23 26.90 7.67
N ARG A 418 14.17 27.24 8.43
CA ARG A 418 13.83 28.63 8.74
C ARG A 418 14.84 29.26 9.71
N TYR A 419 14.92 30.60 9.69
CA TYR A 419 15.70 31.40 10.64
C TYR A 419 15.13 31.35 12.05
#